data_AF-A0A960R4E7-F1
#
_entry.id   AF-A0A960R4E7-F1
#
_cell.length_a   1.000
_cell.length_b   1.000
_cell.length_c   1.000
_cell.angle_alpha   90.00
_cell.angle_beta   90.00
_cell.angle_gamma   90.00
#
_symmetry.space_group_name_H-M   'P 1'
#
loop_
_entity.id
_entity.type
_entity.pdbx_description
1 polymer ?
#
loop_
_entity_poly.entity_id
_entity_poly.type
_entity_poly.pdbx_seq_one_letter_code
_entity_poly.pdbx_strand_id
1 'polypeptide(L)'
;LSPKGRPTRDFIFAEKNWHDYEDHARAVRTERYKYIRNGYPDLPLTPSADAARSPTGETLVKWRKEQRLLPHQSAIFTAPRPKEELYDTVDDPNELTNLADDPRHRVVLETLREALNDWEKETGDHVPDLRTADEFDRETGKPTAARIRPRWDKARMVEAGLAAP
;
A
#
# COMPACT_ATOMS: atom_id res chain seq x y z
N LEU A 1 23.96 -6.22 21.66
CA LEU A 1 22.85 -6.85 22.40
C LEU A 1 22.13 -5.75 23.17
N SER A 2 20.85 -5.49 22.88
CA SER A 2 20.08 -4.49 23.63
C SER A 2 20.10 -4.82 25.14
N PRO A 3 20.18 -3.82 26.03
CA PRO A 3 20.20 -4.09 27.47
C PRO A 3 18.88 -4.77 27.88
N LYS A 4 18.97 -5.88 28.61
CA LYS A 4 17.80 -6.56 29.20
C LYS A 4 17.05 -5.58 30.11
N GLY A 5 15.73 -5.46 29.93
CA GLY A 5 14.84 -4.75 30.84
C GLY A 5 14.29 -3.40 30.37
N ARG A 6 14.50 -2.98 29.12
CA ARG A 6 13.72 -1.86 28.55
C ARG A 6 12.35 -2.36 28.10
N PRO A 7 11.25 -1.65 28.42
CA PRO A 7 9.94 -1.98 27.86
C PRO A 7 10.01 -1.95 26.33
N THR A 8 9.50 -3.00 25.71
CA THR A 8 9.29 -3.07 24.26
C THR A 8 7.92 -2.50 23.94
N ARG A 9 7.79 -1.90 22.76
CA ARG A 9 6.48 -1.49 22.24
C ARG A 9 5.71 -2.73 21.79
N ASP A 10 4.41 -2.76 22.07
CA ASP A 10 3.53 -3.83 21.60
C ASP A 10 3.13 -3.64 20.13
N PHE A 11 3.16 -2.38 19.66
CA PHE A 11 2.81 -1.99 18.29
C PHE A 11 3.94 -1.23 17.61
N ILE A 12 4.17 -1.52 16.33
CA ILE A 12 4.79 -0.60 15.39
C ILE A 12 3.73 -0.10 14.41
N PHE A 13 3.85 1.16 14.00
CA PHE A 13 2.99 1.77 12.99
C PHE A 13 3.82 2.13 11.75
N ALA A 14 3.20 2.06 10.58
CA ALA A 14 3.80 2.46 9.31
C ALA A 14 2.78 3.16 8.43
N GLU A 15 3.26 4.11 7.64
CA GLU A 15 2.46 4.86 6.68
C GLU A 15 3.10 4.84 5.30
N LYS A 16 2.24 4.90 4.28
CA LYS A 16 2.60 5.17 2.89
C LYS A 16 1.59 6.19 2.38
N ASN A 17 2.08 7.22 1.70
CA ASN A 17 1.22 8.24 1.09
C ASN A 17 1.55 8.39 -0.41
N TRP A 18 2.85 8.46 -0.73
CA TRP A 18 3.31 8.70 -2.09
C TRP A 18 4.77 8.25 -2.26
N HIS A 19 5.13 7.80 -3.47
CA HIS A 19 6.52 7.66 -3.90
C HIS A 19 6.71 8.08 -5.36
N ASP A 20 6.41 7.21 -6.32
CA ASP A 20 6.27 7.61 -7.74
C ASP A 20 4.80 7.80 -8.12
N TYR A 21 3.96 7.14 -7.33
CA TYR A 21 2.53 7.01 -7.46
C TYR A 21 1.88 7.33 -6.13
N GLU A 22 0.63 7.74 -6.17
CA GLU A 22 -0.17 7.88 -4.98
C GLU A 22 -0.58 6.52 -4.41
N ASP A 23 -0.42 6.36 -3.10
CA ASP A 23 -0.76 5.15 -2.38
C ASP A 23 -0.92 5.46 -0.90
N HIS A 24 -2.15 5.80 -0.49
CA HIS A 24 -2.49 5.99 0.90
C HIS A 24 -2.74 4.64 1.58
N ALA A 25 -1.79 4.21 2.40
CA ALA A 25 -1.91 3.00 3.20
C ALA A 25 -1.36 3.25 4.60
N ARG A 26 -1.94 2.53 5.56
CA ARG A 26 -1.54 2.55 6.97
C ARG A 26 -1.43 1.13 7.49
N ALA A 27 -0.50 0.88 8.39
CA ALA A 27 -0.31 -0.43 8.96
C ALA A 27 0.02 -0.34 10.44
N VAL A 28 -0.47 -1.32 11.20
CA VAL A 28 -0.01 -1.60 12.55
C VAL A 28 0.44 -3.06 12.62
N ARG A 29 1.52 -3.30 13.33
CA ARG A 29 2.06 -4.64 13.52
C ARG A 29 2.41 -4.89 14.97
N THR A 30 2.01 -6.07 15.45
CA THR A 30 2.45 -6.68 16.70
C THR A 30 3.58 -7.68 16.43
N GLU A 31 4.02 -8.41 17.44
CA GLU A 31 4.99 -9.49 17.24
C GLU A 31 4.50 -10.54 16.21
N ARG A 32 3.22 -10.94 16.29
CA ARG A 32 2.64 -12.00 15.45
C ARG A 32 1.87 -11.50 14.24
N TYR A 33 1.02 -10.49 14.40
CA TYR A 33 0.09 -10.07 13.36
C TYR A 33 0.44 -8.70 12.78
N LYS A 34 0.22 -8.53 11.47
CA LYS A 34 0.26 -7.25 10.77
C LYS A 34 -1.09 -6.98 10.13
N TYR A 35 -1.61 -5.80 10.40
CA TYR A 35 -2.80 -5.26 9.77
C TYR A 35 -2.41 -4.12 8.84
N ILE A 36 -2.97 -4.10 7.64
CA ILE A 36 -2.82 -3.04 6.64
C ILE A 36 -4.22 -2.54 6.26
N ARG A 37 -4.38 -1.21 6.24
CA ARG A 37 -5.56 -0.53 5.72
C ARG A 37 -5.17 0.20 4.44
N ASN A 38 -5.79 -0.18 3.33
CA ASN A 38 -5.64 0.50 2.04
C ASN A 38 -6.70 1.60 1.91
N GLY A 39 -6.26 2.86 1.97
CA GLY A 39 -7.14 4.02 1.78
C GLY A 39 -7.62 4.18 0.34
N TYR A 40 -6.79 3.74 -0.62
CA TYR A 40 -7.12 3.74 -2.05
C TYR A 40 -7.15 2.30 -2.60
N PRO A 41 -8.24 1.55 -2.36
CA PRO A 41 -8.36 0.17 -2.83
C PRO A 41 -8.55 0.08 -4.36
N ASP A 42 -8.96 1.16 -5.01
CA ASP A 42 -9.07 1.25 -6.47
C ASP A 42 -7.70 1.25 -7.18
N LEU A 43 -6.62 1.48 -6.44
CA LEU A 43 -5.25 1.48 -6.96
C LEU A 43 -4.53 0.15 -6.60
N PRO A 44 -3.73 -0.41 -7.51
CA PRO A 44 -2.86 -1.53 -7.20
C PRO A 44 -1.65 -1.07 -6.36
N LEU A 45 -0.95 -2.02 -5.73
CA LEU A 45 0.23 -1.73 -4.89
C LEU A 45 1.37 -1.02 -5.65
N THR A 46 1.51 -1.34 -6.94
CA THR A 46 2.48 -0.82 -7.94
C THR A 46 3.93 -0.65 -7.42
N PRO A 47 4.91 -1.41 -7.93
CA PRO A 47 6.31 -1.19 -7.57
C PRO A 47 6.79 0.17 -8.09
N SER A 48 7.85 0.74 -7.49
CA SER A 48 8.45 2.00 -7.95
C SER A 48 8.76 2.00 -9.45
N ALA A 49 8.78 3.19 -10.07
CA ALA A 49 8.86 3.30 -11.53
C ALA A 49 10.17 2.73 -12.09
N ASP A 50 11.26 2.79 -11.34
CA ASP A 50 12.53 2.13 -11.67
C ASP A 50 12.46 0.60 -11.58
N ALA A 51 11.78 0.06 -10.57
CA ALA A 51 11.53 -1.38 -10.43
C ALA A 51 10.60 -1.90 -11.54
N ALA A 52 9.58 -1.14 -11.92
CA ALA A 52 8.70 -1.47 -13.04
C ALA A 52 9.45 -1.53 -14.38
N ARG A 53 10.45 -0.64 -14.59
CA ARG A 53 11.33 -0.62 -15.77
C ARG A 53 12.51 -1.60 -15.69
N SER A 54 12.65 -2.35 -14.61
CA SER A 54 13.72 -3.34 -14.48
C SER A 54 13.42 -4.59 -15.32
N PRO A 55 14.43 -5.41 -15.65
CA PRO A 55 14.21 -6.70 -16.32
C PRO A 55 13.19 -7.61 -15.59
N THR A 56 13.15 -7.54 -14.26
CA THR A 56 12.16 -8.25 -13.44
C THR A 56 10.75 -7.71 -13.67
N GLY A 57 10.58 -6.38 -13.68
CA GLY A 57 9.29 -5.74 -13.96
C GLY A 57 8.77 -6.06 -15.36
N GLU A 58 9.62 -5.94 -16.37
CA GLU A 58 9.30 -6.32 -17.76
C GLU A 58 8.88 -7.80 -17.88
N THR A 59 9.57 -8.69 -17.15
CA THR A 59 9.23 -10.11 -17.11
C THR A 59 7.86 -10.35 -16.47
N LEU A 60 7.55 -9.68 -15.36
CA LEU A 60 6.24 -9.79 -14.70
C LEU A 60 5.10 -9.30 -15.59
N VAL A 61 5.29 -8.19 -16.31
CA VAL A 61 4.32 -7.69 -17.30
C VAL A 61 4.12 -8.69 -18.44
N LYS A 62 5.20 -9.26 -18.96
CA LYS A 62 5.13 -10.32 -19.98
C LYS A 62 4.36 -11.54 -19.47
N TRP A 63 4.71 -12.06 -18.30
CA TRP A 63 4.05 -13.22 -17.70
C TRP A 63 2.59 -12.96 -17.38
N ARG A 64 2.21 -11.73 -17.01
CA ARG A 64 0.80 -11.34 -16.85
C ARG A 64 0.02 -11.52 -18.15
N LYS A 65 0.56 -11.01 -19.26
CA LYS A 65 -0.06 -11.13 -20.60
C LYS A 65 -0.15 -12.58 -21.06
N GLU A 66 0.83 -13.40 -20.70
CA GLU A 66 0.86 -14.84 -20.97
C GLU A 66 0.02 -15.67 -19.98
N GLN A 67 -0.62 -15.05 -18.97
CA GLN A 67 -1.36 -15.72 -17.91
C GLN A 67 -0.53 -16.76 -17.12
N ARG A 68 0.76 -16.45 -16.90
CA ARG A 68 1.74 -17.33 -16.23
C ARG A 68 2.10 -16.89 -14.81
N LEU A 69 1.55 -15.78 -14.33
CA LEU A 69 1.82 -15.30 -12.98
C LEU A 69 1.18 -16.22 -11.95
N LEU A 70 1.93 -16.50 -10.89
CA LEU A 70 1.35 -17.07 -9.67
C LEU A 70 0.43 -16.03 -9.01
N PRO A 71 -0.59 -16.45 -8.25
CA PRO A 71 -1.53 -15.52 -7.61
C PRO A 71 -0.86 -14.44 -6.74
N HIS A 72 0.20 -14.78 -6.01
CA HIS A 72 0.92 -13.78 -5.19
C HIS A 72 1.80 -12.84 -6.03
N GLN A 73 2.21 -13.24 -7.23
CA GLN A 73 2.96 -12.36 -8.15
C GLN A 73 2.02 -11.37 -8.86
N SER A 74 0.73 -11.68 -8.97
CA SER A 74 -0.24 -10.78 -9.59
C SER A 74 -0.66 -9.61 -8.69
N ALA A 75 -0.41 -9.68 -7.38
CA ALA A 75 -0.81 -8.68 -6.39
C ALA A 75 -0.40 -7.24 -6.77
N ILE A 76 0.77 -7.06 -7.40
CA ILE A 76 1.27 -5.74 -7.82
C ILE A 76 0.47 -5.11 -8.99
N PHE A 77 -0.37 -5.90 -9.66
CA PHE A 77 -1.23 -5.51 -10.78
C PHE A 77 -2.72 -5.54 -10.43
N THR A 78 -3.09 -6.07 -9.26
CA THR A 78 -4.49 -6.30 -8.89
C THR A 78 -5.12 -5.02 -8.37
N ALA A 79 -6.19 -4.60 -9.04
CA ALA A 79 -7.11 -3.56 -8.60
C ALA A 79 -8.56 -4.01 -8.89
N PRO A 80 -9.51 -3.82 -7.96
CA PRO A 80 -9.30 -3.27 -6.63
C PRO A 80 -8.52 -4.24 -5.72
N ARG A 81 -7.66 -3.71 -4.85
CA ARG A 81 -7.02 -4.48 -3.77
C ARG A 81 -7.93 -4.52 -2.52
N PRO A 82 -7.74 -5.49 -1.61
CA PRO A 82 -8.52 -5.55 -0.37
C PRO A 82 -8.42 -4.23 0.40
N LYS A 83 -9.54 -3.74 0.95
CA LYS A 83 -9.53 -2.53 1.78
C LYS A 83 -8.76 -2.75 3.08
N GLU A 84 -8.82 -3.97 3.59
CA GLU A 84 -8.15 -4.41 4.80
C GLU A 84 -7.41 -5.71 4.54
N GLU A 85 -6.21 -5.80 5.09
CA GLU A 85 -5.38 -7.00 5.03
C GLU A 85 -4.90 -7.35 6.44
N LEU A 86 -5.00 -8.62 6.81
CA LEU A 86 -4.50 -9.15 8.08
C LEU A 86 -3.63 -10.37 7.81
N TYR A 87 -2.39 -10.35 8.29
CA TYR A 87 -1.43 -11.43 8.09
C TYR A 87 -0.93 -11.95 9.43
N ASP A 88 -0.93 -13.27 9.59
CA ASP A 88 -0.18 -13.95 10.64
C ASP A 88 1.27 -14.12 10.17
N THR A 89 2.17 -13.28 10.66
CA THR A 89 3.55 -13.23 10.18
C THR A 89 4.46 -14.29 10.82
N VAL A 90 3.93 -15.09 11.75
CA VAL A 90 4.64 -16.25 12.32
C VAL A 90 4.32 -17.48 11.50
N ASP A 91 3.04 -17.75 11.25
CA ASP A 91 2.61 -18.94 10.50
C ASP A 91 2.66 -18.72 8.97
N ASP A 92 2.52 -17.48 8.50
CA ASP A 92 2.68 -17.05 7.11
C ASP A 92 3.70 -15.88 7.00
N PRO A 93 5.00 -16.17 7.11
CA PRO A 93 6.05 -15.14 7.09
C PRO A 93 6.17 -14.40 5.75
N ASN A 94 5.56 -14.93 4.68
CA ASN A 94 5.54 -14.31 3.36
C ASN A 94 4.30 -13.44 3.12
N GLU A 95 3.37 -13.39 4.08
CA GLU A 95 2.18 -12.54 4.03
C GLU A 95 1.32 -12.82 2.78
N LEU A 96 1.12 -14.09 2.44
CA LEU A 96 0.42 -14.53 1.22
C LEU A 96 -1.08 -14.77 1.44
N THR A 97 -1.50 -14.98 2.68
CA THR A 97 -2.87 -15.33 3.05
C THR A 97 -3.50 -14.18 3.85
N ASN A 98 -4.34 -13.39 3.19
CA ASN A 98 -5.10 -12.36 3.89
C ASN A 98 -6.21 -13.00 4.74
N LEU A 99 -6.17 -12.76 6.05
CA LEU A 99 -7.09 -13.28 7.07
C LEU A 99 -8.19 -12.28 7.45
N ALA A 100 -8.28 -11.11 6.80
CA ALA A 100 -9.21 -10.05 7.20
C ALA A 100 -10.68 -10.49 7.14
N ASP A 101 -11.03 -11.37 6.19
CA ASP A 101 -12.39 -11.90 6.05
C ASP A 101 -12.62 -13.22 6.83
N ASP A 102 -11.59 -13.74 7.52
CA ASP A 102 -11.71 -14.99 8.29
C ASP A 102 -12.35 -14.70 9.67
N PRO A 103 -13.56 -15.23 9.96
CA PRO A 103 -14.26 -14.97 11.21
C PRO A 103 -13.47 -15.42 12.45
N ARG A 104 -12.53 -16.36 12.32
CA ARG A 104 -11.67 -16.82 13.42
C ARG A 104 -10.70 -15.74 13.89
N HIS A 105 -10.36 -14.78 13.04
CA HIS A 105 -9.39 -13.72 13.32
C HIS A 105 -10.04 -12.37 13.63
N ARG A 106 -11.37 -12.31 13.71
CA ARG A 106 -12.13 -11.07 13.92
C ARG A 106 -11.67 -10.28 15.14
N VAL A 107 -11.41 -10.93 16.27
CA VAL A 107 -10.95 -10.25 17.49
C VAL A 107 -9.61 -9.54 17.25
N VAL A 108 -8.66 -10.22 16.61
CA VAL A 108 -7.35 -9.65 16.28
C VAL A 108 -7.49 -8.49 15.29
N LEU A 109 -8.32 -8.65 14.26
CA LEU A 109 -8.60 -7.60 13.29
C LEU A 109 -9.13 -6.33 13.96
N GLU A 110 -10.16 -6.45 14.81
CA GLU A 110 -10.75 -5.30 15.49
C GLU A 110 -9.75 -4.63 16.43
N THR A 111 -8.98 -5.39 17.21
CA THR A 111 -7.94 -4.83 18.09
C THR A 111 -6.91 -4.01 17.33
N LEU A 112 -6.41 -4.52 16.20
CA LEU A 112 -5.44 -3.79 15.38
C LEU A 112 -6.07 -2.61 14.64
N ARG A 113 -7.33 -2.74 14.22
CA ARG A 113 -8.10 -1.64 13.62
C ARG A 113 -8.27 -0.48 14.61
N GLU A 114 -8.61 -0.78 15.86
CA GLU A 114 -8.74 0.20 16.94
C GLU A 114 -7.40 0.87 17.25
N ALA A 115 -6.33 0.08 17.42
CA ALA A 115 -4.99 0.62 17.66
C ALA A 115 -4.54 1.57 16.54
N LEU A 116 -4.84 1.25 15.27
CA LEU A 116 -4.54 2.12 14.14
C LEU A 116 -5.39 3.40 14.17
N ASN A 117 -6.68 3.30 14.46
CA ASN A 117 -7.58 4.46 14.56
C ASN A 117 -7.13 5.44 15.65
N ASP A 118 -6.67 4.92 16.79
CA ASP A 118 -6.21 5.76 17.90
C ASP A 118 -4.88 6.44 17.54
N TRP A 119 -3.96 5.72 16.89
CA TRP A 119 -2.74 6.29 16.37
C TRP A 119 -2.99 7.39 15.31
N GLU A 120 -3.93 7.17 14.39
CA GLU A 120 -4.32 8.18 13.38
C GLU A 120 -4.85 9.45 14.07
N LYS A 121 -5.70 9.32 15.10
CA LYS A 121 -6.21 10.46 15.88
C LYS A 121 -5.11 11.19 16.65
N GLU A 122 -4.23 10.44 17.32
CA GLU A 122 -3.15 10.98 18.15
C GLU A 122 -2.14 11.78 17.31
N THR A 123 -1.91 11.36 16.06
CA THR A 123 -0.95 12.00 15.15
C THR A 123 -1.59 13.08 14.26
N GLY A 124 -2.91 13.23 14.29
CA GLY A 124 -3.64 14.15 13.41
C GLY A 124 -3.60 13.72 11.93
N ASP A 125 -3.46 12.43 11.70
CA ASP A 125 -3.38 11.83 10.38
C ASP A 125 -4.74 11.90 9.67
N HIS A 126 -4.73 12.27 8.40
CA HIS A 126 -5.92 12.45 7.60
C HIS A 126 -5.66 12.15 6.12
N VAL A 127 -6.69 11.66 5.44
CA VAL A 127 -6.67 11.50 3.99
C VAL A 127 -6.83 12.89 3.36
N PRO A 128 -5.97 13.28 2.41
CA PRO A 128 -6.11 14.56 1.71
C PRO A 128 -7.42 14.65 0.92
N ASP A 129 -8.01 15.85 0.86
CA ASP A 129 -9.25 16.11 0.09
C ASP A 129 -9.08 15.93 -1.42
N LEU A 130 -7.84 16.09 -1.92
CA LEU A 130 -7.49 15.92 -3.33
C LEU A 130 -6.34 14.93 -3.47
N ARG A 131 -6.55 13.95 -4.35
CA ARG A 131 -5.52 13.01 -4.78
C ARG A 131 -4.33 13.71 -5.45
N THR A 132 -3.22 13.01 -5.48
CA THR A 132 -1.93 13.43 -5.99
C THR A 132 -1.68 12.67 -7.28
N ALA A 133 -1.49 13.38 -8.39
CA ALA A 133 -1.26 12.75 -9.67
C ALA A 133 -0.02 11.84 -9.65
N ASP A 134 -0.12 10.68 -10.30
CA ASP A 134 1.02 9.81 -10.53
C ASP A 134 2.02 10.48 -11.49
N GLU A 135 3.30 10.53 -11.12
CA GLU A 135 4.33 11.09 -11.99
C GLU A 135 4.79 10.13 -13.09
N PHE A 136 4.43 8.85 -12.94
CA PHE A 136 4.74 7.79 -13.89
C PHE A 136 3.51 6.94 -14.15
N ASP A 137 3.44 6.36 -15.34
CA ASP A 137 2.45 5.35 -15.69
C ASP A 137 2.71 4.06 -14.90
N ARG A 138 1.68 3.53 -14.22
CA ARG A 138 1.81 2.40 -13.29
C ARG A 138 2.22 1.07 -13.94
N GLU A 139 2.04 0.92 -15.25
CA GLU A 139 2.43 -0.30 -15.96
C GLU A 139 3.80 -0.18 -16.62
N THR A 140 4.05 0.94 -17.31
CA THR A 140 5.27 1.15 -18.10
C THR A 140 6.38 1.84 -17.33
N GLY A 141 6.07 2.47 -16.20
CA GLY A 141 6.98 3.32 -15.44
C GLY A 141 7.47 4.54 -16.24
N LYS A 142 6.82 4.93 -17.34
CA LYS A 142 7.21 6.11 -18.12
C LYS A 142 6.63 7.40 -17.51
N PRO A 143 7.33 8.54 -17.58
CA PRO A 143 6.81 9.81 -17.09
C PRO A 143 5.42 10.17 -17.64
N THR A 144 4.55 10.71 -16.78
CA THR A 144 3.28 11.34 -17.16
C THR A 144 3.44 12.85 -17.34
N ALA A 145 2.39 13.53 -17.79
CA ALA A 145 2.34 14.98 -17.83
C ALA A 145 2.51 15.62 -16.43
N ALA A 146 2.17 14.92 -15.34
CA ALA A 146 2.31 15.42 -13.97
C ALA A 146 3.78 15.61 -13.54
N ARG A 147 4.74 14.99 -14.25
CA ARG A 147 6.18 15.13 -13.98
C ARG A 147 6.79 16.38 -14.61
N ILE A 148 6.12 17.03 -15.56
CA ILE A 148 6.61 18.24 -16.24
C ILE A 148 6.78 19.37 -15.21
N ARG A 149 7.85 20.18 -15.37
CA ARG A 149 8.18 21.29 -14.47
C ARG A 149 7.99 22.65 -15.18
N PRO A 150 7.50 23.71 -14.48
CA PRO A 150 7.04 23.70 -13.08
C PRO A 150 5.78 22.85 -12.89
N ARG A 151 5.67 22.18 -11.73
CA ARG A 151 4.55 21.28 -11.44
C ARG A 151 3.24 22.09 -11.38
N TRP A 152 2.19 21.58 -12.00
CA TRP A 152 0.84 22.16 -11.90
C TRP A 152 0.31 22.04 -10.46
N ASP A 153 -0.56 22.96 -10.04
CA ASP A 153 -1.29 22.78 -8.79
C ASP A 153 -2.27 21.58 -8.90
N LYS A 154 -2.71 21.06 -7.74
CA LYS A 154 -3.58 19.87 -7.68
C LYS A 154 -4.92 20.09 -8.40
N ALA A 155 -5.52 21.28 -8.29
CA ALA A 155 -6.81 21.55 -8.91
C ALA A 155 -6.71 21.45 -10.45
N ARG A 156 -5.66 22.06 -11.03
CA ARG A 156 -5.36 21.93 -12.45
C ARG A 156 -5.05 20.49 -12.87
N MET A 157 -4.39 19.70 -12.03
CA MET A 157 -4.17 18.27 -12.31
C MET A 157 -5.46 17.47 -12.35
N VAL A 158 -6.41 17.75 -11.45
CA VAL A 158 -7.74 17.12 -11.44
C VAL A 158 -8.53 17.53 -12.69
N GLU A 159 -8.55 18.82 -13.05
CA GLU A 159 -9.21 19.32 -14.26
C GLU A 159 -8.65 18.66 -15.53
N ALA A 160 -7.34 18.41 -15.57
CA ALA A 160 -6.67 17.73 -16.67
C ALA A 160 -6.82 16.19 -16.64
N GLY A 161 -7.53 15.62 -15.66
CA GLY A 161 -7.72 14.18 -15.52
C GLY A 161 -6.47 13.41 -15.10
N LEU A 162 -5.48 14.08 -14.50
CA LEU A 162 -4.22 13.48 -14.03
C LEU A 162 -4.31 12.98 -12.58
N ALA A 163 -5.29 13.45 -11.81
CA ALA A 163 -5.56 13.02 -10.44
C ALA A 163 -7.07 12.86 -10.25
N ALA A 164 -7.49 11.96 -9.36
CA ALA A 164 -8.88 11.88 -8.94
C ALA A 164 -9.24 13.10 -8.06
N PRO A 165 -10.52 13.49 -7.97
CA PRO A 165 -10.95 14.35 -6.88
C PRO A 165 -10.67 13.67 -5.54
#